data_AF-A0A847FY25-F1
#
_entry.id   AF-A0A847FY25-F1
#
_cell.length_a   1.000
_cell.length_b   1.000
_cell.length_c   1.000
_cell.angle_alpha   90.00
_cell.angle_beta   90.00
_cell.angle_gamma   90.00
#
_symmetry.space_group_name_H-M   'P 1'
#
loop_
_entity.id
_entity.type
_entity.pdbx_description
1 polymer ?
#
loop_
_entity_poly.entity_id
_entity_poly.type
_entity_poly.pdbx_seq_one_letter_code
_entity_poly.pdbx_strand_id
1 'polypeptide(L)' 'GQLLHELPIPAGDHYTFFVNGRHADRDQVLREGDVLSVFPAVGGG' A
#
# COMPACT_ATOMS: atom_id res chain seq x y z
N GLY A 1 -0.50 2.97 9.08
CA GLY A 1 0.02 2.00 10.08
C GLY A 1 -0.71 0.67 10.09
N GLN A 2 -1.86 0.57 10.75
CA GLN A 2 -2.45 -0.71 11.20
C GLN A 2 -3.00 -1.64 10.08
N LEU A 3 -3.64 -1.10 9.04
CA LEU A 3 -4.25 -1.92 7.99
C LEU A 3 -3.23 -2.78 7.22
N LEU A 4 -2.01 -2.27 7.01
CA LEU A 4 -0.97 -3.02 6.29
C LEU A 4 -0.48 -4.26 7.06
N HIS A 5 -0.66 -4.30 8.39
CA HIS A 5 -0.30 -5.47 9.22
C HIS A 5 -1.38 -6.54 9.22
N GLU A 6 -2.62 -6.20 8.85
CA GLU A 6 -3.76 -7.13 8.80
C GLU A 6 -3.89 -7.80 7.43
N LEU A 7 -3.31 -7.18 6.39
CA LEU A 7 -3.22 -7.80 5.07
C LEU A 7 -2.16 -8.91 5.11
N PRO A 8 -2.40 -10.06 4.43
CA PRO A 8 -1.42 -11.14 4.31
C PRO A 8 -0.29 -10.77 3.33
N ILE A 9 0.29 -9.58 3.51
CA ILE A 9 1.36 -9.03 2.70
C ILE A 9 2.62 -9.09 3.56
N PRO A 10 3.71 -9.73 3.09
CA PRO A 10 4.97 -9.75 3.81
C PRO A 10 5.38 -8.34 4.24
N ALA A 11 5.81 -8.16 5.49
CA ALA A 11 6.27 -6.86 5.99
C ALA A 11 7.58 -6.36 5.31
N GLY A 12 8.12 -7.14 4.37
CA GLY A 12 9.35 -6.89 3.63
C GLY A 12 9.11 -6.71 2.12
N ASP A 13 10.10 -6.06 1.51
CA ASP A 13 10.18 -5.53 0.14
C ASP A 13 9.25 -4.36 -0.20
N HIS A 14 9.81 -3.44 -0.97
CA HIS A 14 9.32 -2.07 -1.17
C HIS A 14 7.97 -2.03 -1.92
N TYR A 15 6.86 -2.04 -1.21
CA TYR A 15 5.55 -1.84 -1.84
C TYR A 15 5.34 -0.37 -2.22
N THR A 16 4.74 -0.16 -3.39
CA THR A 16 4.20 1.14 -3.79
C THR A 16 2.70 1.15 -3.52
N PHE A 17 2.24 2.19 -2.83
CA PHE A 17 0.85 2.35 -2.46
C PHE A 17 0.19 3.47 -3.26
N PHE A 18 -1.06 3.24 -3.63
CA PHE A 18 -1.93 4.26 -4.18
C PHE A 18 -3.25 4.29 -3.41
N VAL A 19 -3.74 5.49 -3.13
CA VAL A 19 -5.08 5.72 -2.58
C VAL A 19 -5.85 6.52 -3.61
N ASN A 20 -6.98 5.98 -4.08
CA ASN A 20 -7.82 6.59 -5.12
C ASN A 20 -7.02 6.97 -6.38
N GLY A 21 -6.10 6.09 -6.79
CA GLY A 21 -5.27 6.27 -7.99
C GLY A 21 -4.12 7.27 -7.85
N ARG A 22 -3.85 7.80 -6.65
CA ARG A 22 -2.74 8.72 -6.38
C ARG A 22 -1.72 8.08 -5.46
N HIS A 23 -0.44 8.33 -5.72
CA HIS A 23 0.65 7.83 -4.88
C HIS A 23 0.45 8.28 -3.44
N ALA A 24 0.65 7.36 -2.50
CA ALA A 24 0.41 7.59 -1.09
C ALA A 24 1.56 7.05 -0.23
N ASP A 25 1.86 7.78 0.84
CA ASP A 25 2.80 7.33 1.85
C ASP A 25 2.20 6.23 2.74
N ARG A 26 3.07 5.46 3.40
CA ARG A 26 2.67 4.37 4.31
C ARG A 26 1.84 4.82 5.51
N ASP A 27 1.95 6.09 5.86
CA ASP A 27 1.25 6.70 6.99
C ASP A 27 -0.05 7.40 6.58
N GLN A 28 -0.41 7.35 5.29
CA GLN A 28 -1.69 7.87 4.81
C GLN A 28 -2.86 7.18 5.56
N VAL A 29 -3.71 8.00 6.17
CA VAL A 29 -4.94 7.52 6.81
C VAL A 29 -5.96 7.22 5.73
N LEU A 30 -6.49 5.99 5.73
CA LEU A 30 -7.57 5.55 4.88
C LEU A 30 -8.92 5.85 5.53
N ARG A 31 -9.90 6.19 4.71
CA ARG A 31 -11.28 6.41 5.12
C ARG A 31 -12.19 5.41 4.44
N GLU A 32 -13.37 5.22 5.01
CA GLU A 32 -14.40 4.39 4.39
C GLU A 32 -14.70 4.88 2.97
N GLY A 33 -14.74 3.96 2.02
CA GLY A 33 -14.93 4.25 0.60
C GLY A 33 -13.64 4.50 -0.20
N ASP A 34 -12.48 4.63 0.46
CA ASP A 34 -11.20 4.74 -0.25
C ASP A 34 -10.80 3.42 -0.91
N VAL A 35 -10.20 3.52 -2.10
CA VAL A 35 -9.61 2.38 -2.81
C VAL A 35 -8.10 2.39 -2.61
N LEU A 36 -7.59 1.40 -1.86
CA LEU A 36 -6.16 1.14 -1.71
C LEU A 36 -5.69 0.17 -2.79
N SER A 37 -4.67 0.55 -3.56
CA SER A 37 -3.93 -0.36 -4.44
C SER A 37 -2.52 -0.58 -3.90
N VAL A 38 -2.08 -1.84 -3.87
CA VAL A 38 -0.76 -2.24 -3.36
C VAL A 38 -0.03 -3.01 -4.46
N PHE A 39 1.16 -2.54 -4.83
CA PHE A 39 2.00 -3.17 -5.85
C PHE A 39 3.33 -3.59 -5.21
N PRO A 40 3.81 -4.83 -5.43
CA PRO A 40 5.16 -5.21 -5.02
C PRO A 40 6.19 -4.37 -5.77
N ALA A 41 7.36 -4.15 -5.17
CA ALA A 41 8.51 -3.65 -5.92
C ALA A 41 8.87 -4.69 -6.99
N VAL A 42 8.45 -4.43 -8.23
CA VAL A 42 8.97 -5.14 -9.38
C VAL A 42 10.36 -4.61 -9.66
N GLY A 43 11.39 -5.39 -9.31
CA GLY A 43 12.73 -5.22 -9.86
C GLY A 43 12.66 -5.44 -11.37
N GLY A 44 12.70 -4.35 -12.13
CA GLY A 44 12.92 -4.43 -13.57
C GLY A 44 14.27 -5.09 -13.83
N GLY A 45 14.31 -6.06 -14.74
CA GLY A 45 15.56 -6.54 -15.32
C GLY A 45 16.30 -5.44 -16.07
#